data_AF-A0A1A7Z8W5-F1
#
_entry.id   AF-A0A1A7Z8W5-F1
#
_cell.length_a   1.000
_cell.length_b   1.000
_cell.length_c   1.000
_cell.angle_alpha   90.00
_cell.angle_beta   90.00
_cell.angle_gamma   90.00
#
_symmetry.space_group_name_H-M   'P 1'
#
loop_
_entity.id
_entity.type
_entity.pdbx_description
1 polymer ?
#
loop_
_entity_poly.entity_id
_entity_poly.type
_entity_poly.pdbx_seq_one_letter_code
_entity_poly.pdbx_strand_id
1 'polypeptide(L)' 'MAASVALQLEFGGGAELLFSGQKVHHVTLPSQSEPWDMKQLLVWIQQNLLKERPELFVQGQS' A
#
# COMPACT_ATOMS: atom_id res chain seq x y z
N MET A 1 -20.30 7.20 4.85
CA MET A 1 -18.97 7.73 4.50
C MET A 1 -18.00 7.19 5.53
N ALA A 2 -16.99 6.43 5.11
CA ALA A 2 -15.89 6.02 5.96
C ALA A 2 -14.89 7.17 6.10
N ALA A 3 -14.43 7.42 7.32
CA ALA A 3 -13.46 8.48 7.61
C ALA A 3 -12.07 8.14 7.03
N SER A 4 -11.23 9.15 6.86
CA SER A 4 -9.81 8.94 6.52
C SER A 4 -9.11 8.14 7.63
N VAL A 5 -8.27 7.19 7.24
CA VAL A 5 -7.58 6.28 8.18
C VAL A 5 -6.08 6.52 8.12
N ALA A 6 -5.46 6.86 9.24
CA ALA A 6 -4.01 6.93 9.35
C ALA A 6 -3.44 5.54 9.70
N LEU A 7 -2.48 5.07 8.90
CA LEU A 7 -1.86 3.75 9.04
C LEU A 7 -0.33 3.85 9.00
N GLN A 8 0.31 2.94 9.74
CA GLN A 8 1.73 2.66 9.61
C GLN A 8 1.88 1.31 8.89
N LEU A 9 2.56 1.33 7.74
CA LEU A 9 2.89 0.15 6.96
C LEU A 9 4.37 -0.18 7.14
N GLU A 10 4.69 -1.43 7.44
CA GLU A 10 6.06 -1.91 7.54
C GLU A 10 6.32 -3.00 6.51
N PHE A 11 7.30 -2.77 5.63
CA PHE A 11 7.76 -3.74 4.64
C PHE A 11 9.11 -4.30 5.09
N GLY A 12 9.28 -5.62 5.03
CA GLY A 12 10.53 -6.28 5.40
C GLY A 12 10.84 -7.45 4.49
N GLY A 13 11.99 -8.09 4.70
CA GLY A 13 12.39 -9.27 3.92
C GLY A 13 12.78 -8.95 2.46
N GLY A 14 13.21 -7.72 2.19
CA GLY A 14 13.56 -7.23 0.85
C GLY A 14 12.42 -6.49 0.14
N ALA A 15 11.19 -6.56 0.67
CA ALA A 15 10.05 -5.83 0.12
C ALA A 15 10.21 -4.30 0.24
N GLU A 16 10.94 -3.82 1.25
CA GLU A 16 11.27 -2.40 1.44
C GLU A 16 11.98 -1.79 0.23
N LEU A 17 12.72 -2.59 -0.54
CA LEU A 17 13.42 -2.12 -1.74
C LEU A 17 12.43 -1.62 -2.80
N LEU A 18 11.21 -2.15 -2.83
CA LEU A 18 10.16 -1.74 -3.75
C LEU A 18 9.58 -0.35 -3.42
N PHE A 19 9.80 0.12 -2.19
CA PHE A 19 9.27 1.34 -1.61
C PHE A 19 10.39 2.31 -1.22
N SER A 20 11.34 2.53 -2.14
CA SER A 20 12.50 3.42 -1.95
C SER A 20 13.49 2.98 -0.86
N GLY A 21 13.50 1.69 -0.50
CA GLY A 21 14.34 1.17 0.59
C GLY A 21 13.88 1.62 1.98
N GLN A 22 12.70 2.22 2.09
CA GLN A 22 12.13 2.65 3.37
C GLN A 22 11.32 1.50 3.97
N LYS A 23 11.65 1.16 5.23
CA LYS A 23 10.98 0.07 5.94
C LYS A 23 9.59 0.46 6.42
N VAL A 24 9.44 1.67 6.93
CA VAL A 24 8.22 2.14 7.62
C VAL A 24 7.62 3.32 6.87
N HIS A 25 6.36 3.21 6.44
CA HIS A 25 5.61 4.26 5.77
C HIS A 25 4.40 4.68 6.60
N HIS A 26 4.30 5.98 6.87
CA HIS A 26 3.10 6.57 7.46
C HIS A 26 2.22 7.11 6.34
N VAL A 27 1.01 6.59 6.22
CA VAL A 27 0.06 6.99 5.19
C VAL A 27 -1.28 7.36 5.78
N THR A 28 -1.99 8.24 5.09
CA THR A 28 -3.37 8.56 5.40
C THR A 28 -4.22 8.17 4.21
N LEU A 29 -5.05 7.15 4.39
CA LEU A 29 -6.00 6.70 3.39
C LEU A 29 -7.12 7.72 3.26
N PRO A 30 -7.54 8.08 2.03
CA PRO A 30 -8.63 9.01 1.84
C PRO A 30 -9.95 8.42 2.36
N SER A 31 -10.84 9.31 2.80
CA SER A 31 -12.22 8.96 3.11
C SER A 31 -12.94 8.52 1.85
N GLN A 32 -13.68 7.41 1.91
CA GLN A 32 -14.46 6.90 0.79
C GLN A 32 -15.85 6.45 1.27
N SER A 33 -16.77 6.13 0.34
CA SER A 33 -18.14 5.77 0.71
C SER A 33 -18.21 4.50 1.54
N GLU A 34 -17.37 3.51 1.22
CA GLU A 34 -17.29 2.20 1.86
C GLU A 34 -16.03 2.04 2.74
N PRO A 35 -16.04 1.15 3.74
CA PRO A 35 -14.83 0.84 4.49
C PRO A 35 -13.72 0.31 3.57
N TRP A 36 -12.47 0.58 3.94
CA TRP A 36 -11.32 -0.01 3.26
C TRP A 36 -11.26 -1.52 3.50
N ASP A 37 -11.12 -2.29 2.43
CA ASP A 37 -10.73 -3.70 2.51
C ASP A 37 -9.24 -3.89 2.18
N MET A 38 -8.73 -5.09 2.45
CA MET A 38 -7.31 -5.42 2.19
C MET A 38 -6.95 -5.36 0.70
N LYS A 39 -7.89 -5.68 -0.20
CA LYS A 39 -7.63 -5.67 -1.65
C LYS A 39 -7.47 -4.24 -2.16
N GLN A 40 -8.36 -3.35 -1.75
CA GLN A 40 -8.29 -1.92 -2.03
C GLN A 40 -7.00 -1.32 -1.48
N LEU A 41 -6.62 -1.68 -0.24
CA LEU A 41 -5.36 -1.22 0.36
C LEU A 41 -4.14 -1.66 -0.46
N LEU A 42 -4.08 -2.92 -0.90
CA LEU A 42 -2.97 -3.43 -1.72
C LEU A 42 -2.87 -2.68 -3.06
N VAL A 43 -3.99 -2.45 -3.74
CA VAL A 43 -4.04 -1.67 -4.98
C VAL A 43 -3.59 -0.23 -4.74
N TRP A 44 -4.03 0.39 -3.64
CA TRP A 44 -3.63 1.75 -3.30
C TRP A 44 -2.13 1.85 -3.01
N ILE A 45 -1.56 0.91 -2.25
CA ILE A 45 -0.12 0.84 -1.97
C ILE A 45 0.67 0.73 -3.28
N GLN A 46 0.22 -0.15 -4.19
CA GLN A 46 0.83 -0.34 -5.50
C GLN A 46 0.81 0.95 -6.35
N GLN A 47 -0.26 1.74 -6.27
CA GLN A 47 -0.40 2.95 -7.08
C GLN A 47 0.30 4.18 -6.48
N ASN A 48 0.42 4.25 -5.15
CA ASN A 48 0.84 5.47 -4.45
C ASN A 48 2.24 5.38 -3.85
N LEU A 49 2.61 4.21 -3.30
CA LEU A 49 3.87 4.05 -2.57
C LEU A 49 4.96 3.38 -3.39
N LEU A 50 4.56 2.44 -4.24
CA LEU A 50 5.50 1.67 -5.04
C LEU A 50 6.30 2.57 -5.99
N LYS A 51 7.62 2.44 -5.96
CA LYS A 51 8.54 3.18 -6.86
C LYS A 51 9.25 2.28 -7.86
N GLU A 52 9.45 1.03 -7.48
CA GLU A 52 10.10 0.03 -8.32
C GLU A 52 9.06 -0.79 -9.11
N ARG A 53 9.52 -1.92 -9.66
CA ARG A 53 8.76 -2.81 -10.54
C ARG A 53 7.45 -3.32 -9.92
N PRO A 54 6.27 -2.91 -10.43
CA PRO A 54 4.95 -3.30 -9.90
C PRO A 54 4.63 -4.78 -9.95
N GLU A 55 5.20 -5.48 -10.92
CA GLU A 55 5.07 -6.92 -11.07
C GLU A 55 5.72 -7.73 -9.93
N LEU A 56 6.62 -7.12 -9.14
CA LEU A 56 7.26 -7.76 -7.99
C LEU A 56 6.48 -7.61 -6.68
N PHE A 57 5.48 -6.70 -6.64
CA PHE A 57 4.76 -6.41 -5.40
C PHE A 57 3.51 -7.28 -5.22
N VAL A 58 2.71 -7.45 -6.28
CA VAL A 58 1.49 -8.28 -6.25
C VAL A 58 1.55 -9.32 -7.37
N GLN A 59 1.56 -10.60 -7.01
CA GLN A 59 1.47 -11.71 -7.96
C GLN A 59 0.03 -12.23 -8.03
N GLY A 60 -0.44 -12.57 -9.23
CA GLY A 60 -1.73 -13.25 -9.42
C GLY A 60 -2.92 -12.35 -9.77
N GLN A 61 -2.72 -11.25 -10.52
CA GLN A 61 -3.84 -10.63 -11.26
C GLN A 61 -4.22 -11.54 -12.44
N SER A 62 -4.95 -12.61 -12.18
CA SER A 62 -5.60 -13.46 -13.19
C SER A 62 -6.97 -13.89 -12.70
#